data_AF-A0A8J8GFF6-F1
#
_entry.id   AF-A0A8J8GFF6-F1
#
_cell.length_a   1.000
_cell.length_b   1.000
_cell.length_c   1.000
_cell.angle_alpha   90.00
_cell.angle_beta   90.00
_cell.angle_gamma   90.00
#
_symmetry.space_group_name_H-M   'P 1'
#
loop_
_entity.id
_entity.type
_entity.pdbx_description
1 polymer ?
#
loop_
_entity_poly.entity_id
_entity_poly.type
_entity_poly.pdbx_seq_one_letter_code
_entity_poly.pdbx_strand_id
1 'polypeptide(L)'
;MIGKQDLEFLGKQYLEILAKKSNGINVSSNILGGMPVVKGTRINVSLILACLRDEMTIEEICEDYSLEYEDVFNALNFVIKVLDYPYYEE
;
A
#
# COMPACT_ATOMS: atom_id res chain seq x y z
N MET A 1 0.58 3.10 -29.18
CA MET A 1 1.25 3.40 -27.90
C MET A 1 0.19 3.42 -26.82
N ILE A 2 0.43 2.74 -25.72
CA ILE A 2 -0.45 2.80 -24.55
C ILE A 2 -0.39 4.23 -24.00
N GLY A 3 -1.54 4.89 -23.80
CA GLY A 3 -1.59 6.25 -23.28
C GLY A 3 -1.21 6.30 -21.80
N LYS A 4 -0.81 7.47 -21.30
CA LYS A 4 -0.51 7.67 -19.86
C LYS A 4 -1.68 7.23 -18.97
N GLN A 5 -2.91 7.56 -19.37
CA GLN A 5 -4.13 7.17 -18.66
C GLN A 5 -4.34 5.64 -18.64
N ASP A 6 -3.99 4.94 -19.71
CA ASP A 6 -4.09 3.48 -19.76
C ASP A 6 -3.07 2.82 -18.81
N LEU A 7 -1.85 3.37 -18.72
CA LEU A 7 -0.83 2.91 -17.76
C LEU A 7 -1.27 3.15 -16.30
N GLU A 8 -1.79 4.33 -15.99
CA GLU A 8 -2.33 4.65 -14.67
C GLU A 8 -3.49 3.71 -14.30
N PHE A 9 -4.38 3.43 -15.25
CA PHE A 9 -5.48 2.50 -15.07
C PHE A 9 -5.00 1.08 -14.77
N LEU A 10 -4.06 0.54 -15.56
CA LEU A 10 -3.51 -0.80 -15.37
C LEU A 10 -2.77 -0.93 -14.03
N GLY A 11 -1.92 0.04 -13.68
CA GLY A 11 -1.21 0.04 -12.41
C GLY A 11 -2.16 0.02 -11.21
N LYS A 12 -3.24 0.81 -11.29
CA LYS A 12 -4.27 0.82 -10.26
C LYS A 12 -5.02 -0.51 -10.16
N GLN A 13 -5.42 -1.11 -11.28
CA GLN A 13 -6.09 -2.41 -11.28
C GLN A 13 -5.22 -3.50 -10.64
N TYR A 14 -3.91 -3.48 -10.93
CA TYR A 14 -2.96 -4.38 -10.31
C TYR A 14 -2.91 -4.22 -8.78
N LEU A 15 -2.78 -2.99 -8.28
CA LEU A 15 -2.77 -2.73 -6.83
C LEU A 15 -4.10 -3.10 -6.16
N GLU A 16 -5.25 -2.87 -6.81
CA GLU A 16 -6.56 -3.30 -6.31
C GLU A 16 -6.66 -4.83 -6.18
N ILE A 17 -6.12 -5.58 -7.14
CA ILE A 17 -6.08 -7.06 -7.08
C ILE A 17 -5.24 -7.52 -5.89
N LEU A 18 -4.08 -6.92 -5.67
CA LEU A 18 -3.21 -7.27 -4.55
C LEU A 18 -3.83 -6.89 -3.21
N ALA A 19 -4.46 -5.72 -3.11
CA ALA A 19 -5.12 -5.26 -1.89
C ALA A 19 -6.29 -6.18 -1.50
N LYS A 20 -7.06 -6.69 -2.47
CA LYS A 20 -8.10 -7.71 -2.21
C LYS A 20 -7.55 -9.01 -1.60
N LYS A 21 -6.28 -9.32 -1.85
CA LYS A 21 -5.58 -10.49 -1.32
C LYS A 21 -4.74 -10.14 -0.07
N SER A 22 -4.84 -8.94 0.47
CA SER A 22 -4.07 -8.48 1.63
C SER A 22 -5.00 -8.06 2.75
N ASN A 23 -4.58 -8.30 4.00
CA ASN A 23 -5.32 -7.83 5.16
C ASN A 23 -5.00 -6.34 5.41
N GLY A 24 -5.95 -5.61 5.98
CA GLY A 24 -5.71 -4.25 6.48
C GLY A 24 -5.40 -3.17 5.44
N ILE A 25 -5.35 -3.47 4.14
CA ILE A 25 -5.04 -2.47 3.09
C ILE A 25 -6.25 -2.21 2.20
N ASN A 26 -6.50 -0.93 1.90
CA ASN A 26 -7.50 -0.49 0.94
C ASN A 26 -6.83 0.24 -0.24
N VAL A 27 -7.28 -0.09 -1.45
CA VAL A 27 -7.00 0.69 -2.65
C VAL A 27 -8.35 1.07 -3.22
N SER A 28 -8.63 2.37 -3.29
CA SER A 28 -9.87 2.88 -3.85
C SER A 28 -9.61 4.11 -4.69
N SER A 29 -10.22 4.17 -5.88
CA SER A 29 -10.21 5.34 -6.76
C SER A 29 -10.59 6.65 -6.08
N ASN A 30 -11.42 6.56 -5.05
CA ASN A 30 -12.01 7.70 -4.36
C ASN A 30 -11.17 8.14 -3.15
N ILE A 31 -10.08 7.44 -2.86
CA ILE A 31 -9.17 7.72 -1.73
C ILE A 31 -7.77 7.95 -2.29
N LEU A 32 -7.24 9.16 -2.06
CA LEU A 32 -5.85 9.55 -2.38
C LEU A 32 -5.40 9.16 -3.80
N GLY A 33 -6.28 9.27 -4.79
CA GLY A 33 -5.96 8.97 -6.18
C GLY A 33 -5.75 7.49 -6.51
N GLY A 34 -6.22 6.56 -5.66
CA GLY A 34 -6.00 5.12 -5.85
C GLY A 34 -4.69 4.60 -5.26
N MET A 35 -4.07 5.36 -4.35
CA MET A 35 -2.90 4.90 -3.61
C MET A 35 -3.29 3.89 -2.51
N PRO A 36 -2.43 2.91 -2.19
CA PRO A 36 -2.68 1.97 -1.08
C PRO A 36 -2.63 2.69 0.27
N VAL A 37 -3.69 2.49 1.07
CA VAL A 37 -3.82 3.05 2.42
C VAL A 37 -4.12 1.97 3.45
N VAL A 38 -3.74 2.22 4.70
CA VAL A 38 -4.23 1.41 5.82
C VAL A 38 -5.75 1.58 5.94
N LYS A 39 -6.47 0.45 6.01
CA LYS A 39 -7.92 0.39 6.00
C LYS A 39 -8.51 1.16 7.17
N GLY A 40 -9.51 2.00 6.89
CA GLY A 40 -10.15 2.85 7.90
C GLY A 40 -9.39 4.14 8.19
N THR A 41 -8.24 4.36 7.55
CA THR A 41 -7.42 5.57 7.72
C THR A 41 -7.22 6.29 6.39
N ARG A 42 -6.50 7.42 6.43
CA ARG A 42 -5.92 8.10 5.26
C ARG A 42 -4.39 7.99 5.22
N ILE A 43 -3.82 7.04 5.97
CA ILE A 43 -2.38 6.83 6.04
C ILE A 43 -1.95 5.98 4.84
N ASN A 44 -1.12 6.55 3.99
CA ASN A 44 -0.54 5.85 2.85
C ASN A 44 0.48 4.80 3.30
N VAL A 45 0.50 3.66 2.63
CA VAL A 45 1.54 2.63 2.84
C VAL A 45 2.95 3.21 2.61
N SER A 46 3.11 4.13 1.65
CA SER A 46 4.39 4.79 1.39
C SER A 46 4.85 5.72 2.52
N LEU A 47 3.93 6.25 3.33
CA LEU A 47 4.30 7.05 4.51
C LEU A 47 4.96 6.16 5.55
N ILE A 48 4.38 4.99 5.84
CA ILE A 48 4.95 4.01 6.77
C ILE A 48 6.37 3.61 6.34
N LEU A 49 6.59 3.36 5.04
CA LEU A 49 7.92 3.09 4.52
C LEU A 49 8.89 4.27 4.66
N ALA A 50 8.40 5.50 4.49
CA ALA A 50 9.21 6.71 4.67
C ALA A 50 9.63 6.89 6.13
N CYS A 51 8.73 6.65 7.10
CA CYS A 51 9.04 6.67 8.52
C CYS A 51 10.13 5.66 8.87
N LEU A 52 10.01 4.42 8.38
CA LEU A 52 11.02 3.38 8.59
C LEU A 52 12.36 3.73 7.94
N ARG A 53 12.35 4.35 6.74
CA ARG A 53 13.56 4.87 6.09
C ARG A 53 14.23 5.95 6.94
N ASP A 54 13.42 6.77 7.59
CA ASP A 54 13.86 7.86 8.47
C ASP A 54 14.15 7.36 9.90
N GLU A 55 14.36 6.05 10.06
CA GLU A 55 14.78 5.36 11.29
C GLU A 55 13.77 5.39 12.44
N MET A 56 12.50 5.74 12.16
CA MET A 56 11.44 5.61 13.17
C MET A 56 11.21 4.15 13.52
N THR A 57 10.96 3.87 14.80
CA THR A 57 10.54 2.53 15.22
C THR A 57 9.06 2.28 14.92
N ILE A 58 8.64 1.01 14.94
CA ILE A 58 7.22 0.67 14.73
C ILE A 58 6.35 1.29 15.83
N GLU A 59 6.86 1.32 17.06
CA GLU A 59 6.22 1.95 18.22
C GLU A 59 5.94 3.43 17.97
N GLU A 60 6.95 4.18 17.50
CA GLU A 60 6.82 5.61 17.20
C GLU A 60 5.81 5.85 16.07
N ILE A 61 5.82 5.01 15.03
CA ILE A 61 4.84 5.09 13.93
C ILE A 61 3.42 4.83 14.46
N CYS A 62 3.24 3.81 15.31
CA CYS A 62 1.96 3.47 15.91
C CYS A 62 1.43 4.62 16.79
N GLU A 63 2.29 5.22 17.60
CA GLU A 63 1.93 6.36 18.46
C GLU A 63 1.56 7.60 17.63
N ASP A 64 2.45 8.03 16.73
CA ASP A 64 2.28 9.28 15.96
C ASP A 64 1.08 9.24 15.01
N TYR A 65 0.78 8.07 14.44
CA TYR A 65 -0.30 7.90 13.47
C TYR A 65 -1.52 7.18 14.01
N SER A 66 -1.55 6.86 15.31
CA SER A 66 -2.64 6.11 15.95
C SER A 66 -2.97 4.82 15.21
N LEU A 67 -1.92 4.06 14.87
CA LEU A 67 -2.00 2.77 14.18
C LEU A 67 -1.74 1.63 15.16
N GLU A 68 -2.34 0.47 14.88
CA GLU A 68 -1.94 -0.76 15.55
C GLU A 68 -0.70 -1.35 14.88
N TYR A 69 0.08 -2.16 15.61
CA TYR A 69 1.24 -2.85 15.02
C TYR A 69 0.86 -3.67 13.79
N GLU A 70 -0.32 -4.30 13.82
CA GLU A 70 -0.84 -5.10 12.72
C GLU A 70 -1.03 -4.25 11.44
N ASP A 71 -1.37 -2.96 11.56
CA ASP A 71 -1.49 -2.06 10.42
C ASP A 71 -0.14 -1.83 9.74
N VAL A 72 0.92 -1.62 10.53
CA VAL A 72 2.28 -1.45 10.03
C VAL A 72 2.76 -2.73 9.36
N PHE A 73 2.55 -3.90 9.98
CA PHE A 73 2.91 -5.18 9.38
C PHE A 73 2.12 -5.49 8.11
N ASN A 74 0.83 -5.18 8.07
CA ASN A 74 -0.01 -5.33 6.88
C ASN A 74 0.47 -4.43 5.73
N ALA A 75 0.90 -3.21 6.02
CA ALA A 75 1.50 -2.30 5.05
C ALA A 75 2.79 -2.87 4.45
N LEU A 76 3.70 -3.39 5.29
CA LEU A 76 4.93 -4.05 4.85
C LEU A 76 4.65 -5.29 4.00
N ASN A 77 3.76 -6.17 4.45
CA ASN A 77 3.36 -7.37 3.73
C ASN A 77 2.75 -7.04 2.36
N PHE A 78 1.98 -5.96 2.27
CA PHE A 78 1.44 -5.52 0.99
C PHE A 78 2.55 -5.12 0.01
N VAL A 79 3.58 -4.40 0.48
CA VAL A 79 4.71 -3.97 -0.36
C VAL A 79 5.54 -5.18 -0.82
N ILE A 80 5.82 -6.12 0.08
CA ILE A 80 6.47 -7.40 -0.26
C ILE A 80 5.67 -8.09 -1.37
N LYS A 81 4.34 -8.18 -1.22
CA LYS A 81 3.47 -8.79 -2.23
C LYS A 81 3.49 -8.09 -3.57
N VAL A 82 3.61 -6.76 -3.61
CA VAL A 82 3.75 -5.98 -4.86
C VAL A 82 5.04 -6.34 -5.61
N LEU A 83 6.11 -6.69 -4.89
CA LEU A 83 7.40 -7.06 -5.46
C LEU A 83 7.50 -8.56 -5.76
N ASP A 84 6.83 -9.39 -4.97
CA ASP A 84 6.85 -10.85 -5.08
C ASP A 84 5.83 -11.41 -6.07
N TYR A 85 4.78 -10.65 -6.43
CA TYR A 85 3.78 -11.15 -7.37
C TYR A 85 4.39 -11.28 -8.77
N PRO A 86 4.46 -12.50 -9.34
CA PRO A 86 5.20 -12.73 -10.58
C PRO A 86 4.60 -11.92 -11.73
N TYR A 87 5.46 -11.22 -12.49
CA TYR A 87 5.07 -10.40 -13.64
C TYR A 87 4.83 -11.22 -14.92
N TYR A 88 5.25 -12.48 -14.93
CA TYR A 88 5.05 -13.45 -16.01
C TYR A 88 4.63 -14.78 -15.39
N GLU A 89 3.43 -15.27 -15.73
CA GLU A 89 3.14 -16.70 -15.69
C GLU A 89 3.28 -17.19 -17.13
N GLU A 90 4.09 -18.23 -17.35
CA GLU A 90 4.14 -18.95 -18.65
C GLU A 90 2.78 -19.58 -18.97
#